data_AF-A0A7C1AK26-F1
#
_entry.id   AF-A0A7C1AK26-F1
#
_cell.length_a   1.000
_cell.length_b   1.000
_cell.length_c   1.000
_cell.angle_alpha   90.00
_cell.angle_beta   90.00
_cell.angle_gamma   90.00
#
_symmetry.space_group_name_H-M   'P 1'
#
loop_
_entity.id
_entity.type
_entity.pdbx_description
1 polymer ?
#
loop_
_entity_poly.entity_id
_entity_poly.type
_entity_poly.pdbx_seq_one_letter_code
_entity_poly.pdbx_strand_id
1 'polypeptide(L)'
;MSLDQLKLCDTPARSETEVALGVAEGRAAAGLGLAAMARRHGLAFLPLARERYDLILCRRDYFDAPVSRLLEFTRGKAFAARANALEGYDVSGLGTVHYNAA
;
A
#
# COMPACT_ATOMS: atom_id res chain seq x y z
N MET A 1 0.36 26.02 -0.32
CA MET A 1 -0.31 25.86 0.98
C MET A 1 0.76 25.47 1.99
N SER A 2 0.94 26.22 3.08
CA SER A 2 1.92 25.86 4.12
C SER A 2 1.30 24.85 5.09
N LEU A 3 2.11 23.97 5.67
CA LEU A 3 1.67 23.05 6.73
C LEU A 3 1.08 23.81 7.93
N ASP A 4 1.53 25.04 8.17
CA ASP A 4 1.07 25.91 9.27
C ASP A 4 -0.41 26.33 9.15
N GLN A 5 -1.03 26.10 7.99
CA GLN A 5 -2.44 26.39 7.75
C GLN A 5 -3.35 25.21 8.14
N LEU A 6 -2.79 24.07 8.54
CA LEU A 6 -3.54 22.86 8.92
C LEU A 6 -3.68 22.78 10.44
N LYS A 7 -4.89 22.51 10.92
CA LYS A 7 -5.12 22.10 12.31
C LYS A 7 -4.80 20.60 12.43
N LEU A 8 -3.68 20.28 13.05
CA LEU A 8 -3.29 18.90 13.33
C LEU A 8 -4.02 18.39 14.58
N CYS A 9 -4.29 17.08 14.63
CA CYS A 9 -4.79 16.42 15.83
C CYS A 9 -3.69 16.38 16.91
N ASP A 10 -4.06 16.49 18.18
CA ASP A 10 -3.11 16.50 19.30
C ASP A 10 -2.33 15.19 19.41
N THR A 11 -2.99 14.06 19.13
CA THR A 11 -2.39 12.73 19.13
C THR A 11 -2.23 12.23 17.69
N PRO A 12 -1.01 11.95 17.22
CA PRO A 12 -0.80 11.39 15.90
C PRO A 12 -1.29 9.93 15.84
N ALA A 13 -1.93 9.57 14.74
CA ALA A 13 -2.23 8.17 14.42
C ALA A 13 -0.93 7.39 14.15
N ARG A 14 -0.88 6.14 14.61
CA ARG A 14 0.29 5.25 14.50
C ARG A 14 0.16 4.19 13.41
N SER A 15 -0.99 4.12 12.75
CA SER A 15 -1.26 3.24 11.62
C SER A 15 -2.29 3.86 10.69
N GLU A 16 -2.34 3.38 9.45
CA GLU A 16 -3.34 3.77 8.46
C GLU A 16 -4.75 3.42 8.93
N THR A 17 -4.88 2.36 9.73
CA THR A 17 -6.15 1.97 10.36
C THR A 17 -6.60 3.04 11.37
N GLU A 18 -5.69 3.52 12.22
CA GLU A 18 -6.00 4.59 13.19
C GLU A 18 -6.38 5.91 12.50
N VAL A 19 -5.76 6.23 11.36
CA VAL A 19 -6.15 7.38 10.55
C VAL A 19 -7.58 7.22 10.03
N ALA A 20 -7.89 6.07 9.41
CA ALA A 20 -9.21 5.82 8.85
C ALA A 20 -10.30 5.88 9.93
N LEU A 21 -10.06 5.27 11.10
CA LEU A 21 -10.97 5.37 12.25
C LEU A 21 -11.12 6.80 12.74
N GLY A 22 -10.03 7.58 12.80
CA GLY A 22 -10.08 8.99 13.21
C GLY A 22 -10.95 9.86 12.32
N VAL A 23 -10.96 9.60 11.02
CA VAL A 23 -11.85 10.31 10.09
C VAL A 23 -13.28 9.77 10.21
N ALA A 24 -13.47 8.46 10.27
CA ALA A 24 -14.80 7.84 10.38
C ALA A 24 -15.55 8.24 11.66
N GLU A 25 -14.83 8.41 12.77
CA GLU A 25 -15.37 8.85 14.07
C GLU A 25 -15.50 10.38 14.19
N GLY A 26 -15.10 11.13 13.17
CA GLY A 26 -15.18 12.59 13.16
C GLY A 26 -14.13 13.30 14.03
N ARG A 27 -13.09 12.59 14.50
CA ARG A 27 -11.95 13.20 15.21
C ARG A 27 -11.06 14.04 14.30
N ALA A 28 -11.07 13.77 13.00
CA ALA A 28 -10.40 14.55 11.96
C ALA A 28 -11.29 14.72 10.73
N ALA A 29 -11.15 15.83 10.01
CA ALA A 29 -11.85 16.06 8.74
C ALA A 29 -11.22 15.30 7.56
N ALA A 30 -9.92 15.04 7.63
CA ALA A 30 -9.17 14.28 6.63
C ALA A 30 -7.91 13.68 7.26
N GLY A 31 -7.31 12.70 6.60
CA GLY A 31 -6.05 12.10 6.99
C GLY A 31 -5.31 11.51 5.80
N LEU A 32 -3.98 11.42 5.90
CA LEU A 32 -3.16 10.75 4.88
C LEU A 32 -3.23 9.24 5.09
N GLY A 33 -3.47 8.49 4.03
CA GLY A 33 -3.57 7.04 4.11
C GLY A 33 -3.75 6.36 2.77
N LEU A 34 -3.90 5.05 2.81
CA LEU A 34 -4.05 4.20 1.63
C LEU A 34 -5.51 4.15 1.16
N ALA A 35 -5.69 4.11 -0.16
CA ALA A 35 -7.01 3.94 -0.79
C ALA A 35 -7.74 2.70 -0.25
N ALA A 36 -7.02 1.61 -0.02
CA ALA A 36 -7.57 0.36 0.53
C ALA A 36 -8.22 0.56 1.90
N MET A 37 -7.62 1.37 2.77
CA MET A 37 -8.16 1.63 4.12
C MET A 37 -9.37 2.57 4.04
N ALA A 38 -9.31 3.63 3.23
CA ALA A 38 -10.44 4.52 3.04
C ALA A 38 -11.69 3.73 2.58
N ARG A 39 -11.55 2.89 1.55
CA ARG A 39 -12.66 2.08 1.03
C ARG A 39 -13.19 1.07 2.04
N ARG A 40 -12.30 0.37 2.75
CA ARG A 40 -12.68 -0.59 3.81
C ARG A 40 -13.50 0.06 4.92
N HIS A 41 -13.28 1.34 5.20
CA HIS A 41 -14.01 2.11 6.20
C HIS A 41 -15.14 2.98 5.62
N GLY A 42 -15.49 2.82 4.33
CA GLY A 42 -16.58 3.56 3.69
C GLY A 42 -16.28 5.06 3.50
N LEU A 43 -15.02 5.45 3.50
CA LEU A 43 -14.57 6.84 3.37
C LEU A 43 -14.28 7.17 1.90
N ALA A 44 -14.54 8.43 1.53
CA ALA A 44 -14.07 8.97 0.27
C ALA A 44 -12.53 9.03 0.25
N PHE A 45 -11.93 8.77 -0.92
CA PHE A 45 -10.49 8.82 -1.11
C PHE A 45 -10.12 9.82 -2.20
N LEU A 46 -9.24 10.77 -1.87
CA LEU A 46 -8.67 11.71 -2.83
C LEU A 46 -7.23 11.27 -3.17
N PRO A 47 -6.93 10.88 -4.42
CA PRO A 47 -5.59 10.45 -4.79
C PRO A 47 -4.63 11.65 -4.81
N LEU A 48 -3.59 11.60 -3.97
CA LEU A 48 -2.54 12.64 -3.91
C LEU A 48 -1.24 12.20 -4.58
N ALA A 49 -0.85 10.95 -4.37
CA ALA A 49 0.36 10.36 -4.92
C ALA A 49 0.17 8.85 -5.12
N ARG A 50 1.01 8.26 -5.96
CA ARG A 50 1.13 6.81 -6.12
C ARG A 50 2.42 6.35 -5.47
N GLU A 51 2.31 5.44 -4.52
CA GLU A 51 3.45 4.79 -3.87
C GLU A 51 3.70 3.43 -4.51
N ARG A 52 4.97 3.09 -4.76
CA ARG A 52 5.38 1.81 -5.32
C ARG A 52 6.17 1.03 -4.27
N TYR A 53 5.75 -0.21 -4.02
CA TYR A 53 6.48 -1.14 -3.17
C TYR A 53 7.21 -2.15 -4.04
N ASP A 54 8.54 -2.22 -3.89
CA ASP A 54 9.41 -3.17 -4.57
C ASP A 54 9.91 -4.22 -3.58
N LEU A 55 10.05 -5.47 -4.02
CA LEU A 55 10.70 -6.52 -3.23
C LEU A 55 12.21 -6.44 -3.41
N ILE A 56 12.94 -6.34 -2.29
CA ILE A 56 14.40 -6.37 -2.29
C ILE A 56 14.85 -7.81 -2.05
N LEU A 57 15.75 -8.29 -2.91
CA LEU A 57 16.32 -9.63 -2.85
C LEU A 57 17.84 -9.54 -2.96
N CYS A 58 18.55 -10.43 -2.26
CA CYS A 58 19.96 -10.64 -2.53
C CYS A 58 20.10 -11.25 -3.93
N ARG A 59 20.96 -10.67 -4.77
CA ARG A 59 21.15 -11.15 -6.16
C ARG A 59 21.50 -12.63 -6.26
N ARG A 60 22.27 -13.14 -5.30
CA ARG A 60 22.69 -14.55 -5.26
C ARG A 60 21.49 -15.51 -5.07
N ASP A 61 20.43 -15.05 -4.40
CA ASP A 61 19.26 -15.87 -4.05
C ASP A 61 18.19 -15.84 -5.15
N TYR A 62 18.33 -14.99 -6.18
CA TYR A 62 17.29 -14.76 -7.18
C TYR A 62 16.86 -16.03 -7.92
N PHE A 63 17.81 -16.94 -8.16
CA PHE A 63 17.58 -18.21 -8.85
C PHE A 63 17.28 -19.38 -7.88
N ASP A 64 17.25 -19.12 -6.57
CA ASP A 64 16.96 -20.15 -5.60
C ASP A 64 15.47 -20.52 -5.62
N ALA A 65 15.22 -21.79 -5.29
CA ALA A 65 13.87 -22.36 -5.32
C ALA A 65 12.80 -21.58 -4.52
N PRO A 66 13.10 -20.94 -3.37
CA PRO A 66 12.12 -20.10 -2.68
C PRO A 66 11.66 -18.88 -3.50
N VAL A 67 12.58 -18.20 -4.19
CA VAL A 67 12.24 -17.02 -5.02
C VAL A 67 11.43 -17.45 -6.24
N SER A 68 11.83 -18.54 -6.91
CA SER A 68 11.05 -19.08 -8.04
C SER A 68 9.62 -19.43 -7.62
N ARG A 69 9.45 -20.14 -6.50
CA ARG A 69 8.12 -20.50 -5.98
C ARG A 69 7.25 -19.30 -5.62
N LEU A 70 7.86 -18.27 -5.03
CA LEU A 70 7.14 -17.01 -4.73
C LEU A 70 6.63 -16.36 -6.02
N LEU A 71 7.50 -16.22 -7.02
CA LEU A 71 7.13 -15.61 -8.31
C LEU A 71 6.08 -16.45 -9.05
N GLU A 72 6.18 -17.78 -9.02
CA GLU A 72 5.17 -18.68 -9.56
C GLU A 72 3.81 -18.52 -8.85
N PHE A 73 3.81 -18.45 -7.51
CA PHE A 73 2.60 -18.22 -6.72
C PHE A 73 1.90 -16.91 -7.14
N THR A 74 2.67 -15.84 -7.39
CA THR A 74 2.09 -14.55 -7.81
C THR A 74 1.39 -14.58 -9.17
N ARG A 75 1.67 -15.58 -10.01
CA ARG A 75 0.99 -15.79 -11.30
C ARG A 75 -0.28 -16.63 -11.17
N GLY A 76 -0.55 -17.18 -9.97
CA GLY A 76 -1.69 -18.04 -9.71
C GLY A 76 -3.01 -17.28 -9.52
N LYS A 77 -4.12 -17.97 -9.78
CA LYS A 77 -5.49 -17.43 -9.60
C LYS A 77 -5.76 -17.00 -8.15
N ALA A 78 -5.21 -17.72 -7.17
CA ALA A 78 -5.38 -17.40 -5.75
C ALA A 78 -4.76 -16.04 -5.40
N PHE A 79 -3.58 -15.74 -5.93
CA PHE A 79 -2.95 -14.44 -5.75
C PHE A 79 -3.76 -13.33 -6.40
N ALA A 80 -4.16 -13.50 -7.67
CA ALA A 80 -4.94 -12.50 -8.39
C ALA A 80 -6.28 -12.18 -7.69
N ALA A 81 -6.98 -13.21 -7.21
CA ALA A 81 -8.22 -13.03 -6.44
C ALA A 81 -7.98 -12.24 -5.15
N ARG A 82 -6.90 -12.56 -4.41
CA ARG A 82 -6.56 -11.85 -3.18
C ARG A 82 -6.14 -10.40 -3.44
N ALA A 83 -5.35 -10.15 -4.48
CA ALA A 83 -4.92 -8.81 -4.88
C ALA A 83 -6.12 -7.94 -5.30
N ASN A 84 -7.06 -8.49 -6.08
CA ASN A 84 -8.28 -7.77 -6.47
C ASN A 84 -9.19 -7.46 -5.28
N ALA A 85 -9.23 -8.32 -4.27
CA ALA A 85 -9.98 -8.07 -3.03
C ALA A 85 -9.33 -6.98 -2.15
N LEU A 86 -8.05 -6.67 -2.37
CA LEU A 86 -7.35 -5.53 -1.76
C LEU A 86 -7.49 -4.33 -2.70
N GLU A 87 -8.69 -3.74 -2.75
CA GLU A 87 -8.97 -2.60 -3.60
C GLU A 87 -7.95 -1.47 -3.43
N GLY A 88 -7.47 -0.90 -4.54
CA GLY A 88 -6.48 0.17 -4.55
C GLY A 88 -5.02 -0.30 -4.70
N TYR A 89 -4.76 -1.62 -4.68
CA TYR A 89 -3.46 -2.17 -5.08
C TYR A 89 -3.42 -2.46 -6.59
N ASP A 90 -2.30 -2.12 -7.23
CA ASP A 90 -2.02 -2.41 -8.63
C ASP A 90 -0.78 -3.32 -8.71
N VAL A 91 -0.99 -4.55 -9.21
CA VAL A 91 0.04 -5.59 -9.32
C VAL A 91 0.56 -5.78 -10.76
N SER A 92 0.22 -4.87 -11.68
CA SER A 92 0.61 -4.99 -13.10
C SER A 92 2.14 -5.03 -13.33
N GLY A 93 2.93 -4.43 -12.45
CA GLY A 93 4.40 -4.44 -12.52
C GLY A 93 5.08 -5.64 -11.85
N LEU A 94 4.32 -6.54 -11.23
CA LEU A 94 4.85 -7.61 -10.39
C LEU A 94 5.78 -8.56 -11.16
N GLY A 95 6.95 -8.85 -10.57
CA GLY A 95 7.98 -9.70 -11.17
C GLY A 95 8.96 -8.95 -12.08
N THR A 96 8.77 -7.65 -12.30
CA THR A 96 9.74 -6.81 -13.02
C THR A 96 10.94 -6.48 -12.14
N VAL A 97 12.15 -6.70 -12.67
CA VAL A 97 13.38 -6.24 -12.01
C VAL A 97 13.57 -4.76 -12.32
N HIS A 98 13.23 -3.88 -11.38
CA HIS A 98 13.37 -2.42 -11.54
C HIS A 98 14.80 -1.91 -11.28
N TYR A 99 15.56 -2.62 -10.45
CA TYR A 99 16.95 -2.30 -10.14
C TYR A 99 17.74 -3.59 -10.01
N ASN A 100 18.88 -3.65 -10.71
CA ASN A 100 19.83 -4.74 -10.61
C ASN A 100 21.21 -4.15 -10.34
N ALA A 101 21.65 -4.21 -9.08
CA ALA A 101 22.94 -3.65 -8.68
C ALA A 101 24.08 -4.23 -9.53
N ALA A 102 24.98 -3.34 -9.97
CA ALA A 102 26.21 -3.68 -10.70
C ALA A 102 27.23 -4.38 -9.80
#